data_AF-A0A6N2WG08-F1
#
_entry.id   AF-A0A6N2WG08-F1
#
_cell.length_a   1.000
_cell.length_b   1.000
_cell.length_c   1.000
_cell.angle_alpha   90.00
_cell.angle_beta   90.00
_cell.angle_gamma   90.00
#
_symmetry.space_group_name_H-M   'P 1'
#
loop_
_entity.id
_entity.type
_entity.pdbx_description
1 polymer ?
#
loop_
_entity_poly.entity_id
_entity_poly.type
_entity_poly.pdbx_seq_one_letter_code
_entity_poly.pdbx_strand_id
1 'polypeptide(L)'
;MINGYKEAYKNPVTNQFQDGITFEDIYELYQFDNDLRSIFIKYILMVERNIKSSLSYHFCLTYGDMQDDYLDMNHYDYSGKKKIVIQNMLKIMRGQLRNDSDYVYIRHYMKKYKYVPLWVLFNVLTIGQLSKIYSCQKGRVQIQVCQDFGPIKINEMIKMLAVMTKFRNVCAHNDRLFDFRTKDALCDMKIHERLSLPREYGRYVYGKNDLFAQVIILKLLLPEDEFKMFFHELKVCFRKHPVHKEVLGKMGFPTKWEKIGMIKKFTKTDLK
;
A
#
# COMPACT_ATOMS: atom_id res chain seq x y z
N MET A 1 21.71 -6.45 5.42
CA MET A 1 21.67 -7.86 5.84
C MET A 1 21.66 -8.74 4.58
N ILE A 2 22.83 -8.97 3.97
CA ILE A 2 22.97 -9.73 2.69
C ILE A 2 22.67 -11.23 2.89
N ASN A 3 22.82 -11.73 4.13
CA ASN A 3 22.56 -13.12 4.50
C ASN A 3 21.15 -13.63 4.18
N GLY A 4 20.14 -12.77 4.01
CA GLY A 4 18.81 -13.20 3.60
C GLY A 4 18.72 -13.60 2.12
N TYR A 5 19.61 -13.11 1.27
CA TYR A 5 19.54 -13.31 -0.18
C TYR A 5 20.14 -14.64 -0.62
N LYS A 6 21.11 -15.17 0.14
CA LYS A 6 21.73 -16.49 -0.11
C LYS A 6 20.71 -17.63 -0.10
N GLU A 7 19.65 -17.50 0.71
CA GLU A 7 18.60 -18.52 0.83
C GLU A 7 17.77 -18.65 -0.46
N ALA A 8 17.78 -17.63 -1.34
CA ALA A 8 17.11 -17.71 -2.63
C ALA A 8 17.79 -18.69 -3.61
N TYR A 9 19.07 -18.98 -3.38
CA TYR A 9 19.97 -19.80 -4.21
C TYR A 9 20.32 -21.15 -3.57
N LYS A 10 19.70 -21.48 -2.43
CA LYS A 10 19.87 -22.77 -1.78
C LYS A 10 18.72 -23.70 -2.13
N ASN A 11 19.03 -24.98 -2.25
CA ASN A 11 18.02 -26.01 -2.31
C ASN A 11 17.31 -26.11 -0.94
N PRO A 12 15.96 -26.01 -0.88
CA PRO A 12 15.23 -26.04 0.38
C PRO A 12 15.39 -27.35 1.19
N VAL A 13 15.73 -28.45 0.53
CA VAL A 13 15.86 -29.79 1.13
C VAL A 13 17.30 -30.07 1.53
N THR A 14 18.27 -29.82 0.64
CA THR A 14 19.67 -30.14 0.91
C THR A 14 20.45 -29.01 1.58
N ASN A 15 19.89 -27.79 1.62
CA ASN A 15 20.52 -26.55 2.10
C ASN A 15 21.87 -26.22 1.41
N GLN A 16 22.17 -26.92 0.31
CA GLN A 16 23.32 -26.67 -0.54
C GLN A 16 23.00 -25.56 -1.53
N PHE A 17 24.01 -24.77 -1.88
CA PHE A 17 23.90 -23.81 -2.97
C PHE A 17 23.68 -24.56 -4.29
N GLN A 18 22.91 -23.95 -5.18
CA GLN A 18 22.85 -24.40 -6.56
C GLN A 18 24.26 -24.31 -7.18
N ASP A 19 24.60 -25.30 -8.01
CA ASP A 19 25.91 -25.38 -8.63
C ASP A 19 26.18 -24.13 -9.49
N GLY A 20 27.37 -23.54 -9.33
CA GLY A 20 27.82 -22.39 -10.12
C GLY A 20 27.38 -21.02 -9.62
N ILE A 21 26.65 -20.92 -8.50
CA ILE A 21 26.27 -19.62 -7.91
C ILE A 21 27.50 -18.91 -7.31
N THR A 22 27.68 -17.66 -7.71
CA THR A 22 28.75 -16.78 -7.25
C THR A 22 28.25 -15.80 -6.18
N PHE A 23 29.17 -15.11 -5.50
CA PHE A 23 28.79 -14.05 -4.56
C PHE A 23 28.19 -12.85 -5.30
N GLU A 24 28.68 -12.60 -6.52
CA GLU A 24 28.23 -11.57 -7.43
C GLU A 24 26.75 -11.73 -7.77
N ASP A 25 26.26 -12.95 -7.99
CA ASP A 25 24.84 -13.24 -8.24
C ASP A 25 23.95 -12.85 -7.03
N ILE A 26 24.40 -13.21 -5.82
CA ILE A 26 23.71 -12.85 -4.57
C ILE A 26 23.68 -11.33 -4.38
N TYR A 27 24.80 -10.67 -4.71
CA TYR A 27 24.90 -9.22 -4.63
C TYR A 27 24.03 -8.52 -5.68
N GLU A 28 23.93 -9.05 -6.90
CA GLU A 28 23.04 -8.53 -7.95
C GLU A 28 21.57 -8.63 -7.51
N LEU A 29 21.15 -9.77 -6.93
CA LEU A 29 19.80 -9.92 -6.40
C LEU A 29 19.52 -8.93 -5.25
N TYR A 30 20.50 -8.67 -4.39
CA TYR A 30 20.39 -7.66 -3.35
C TYR A 30 20.21 -6.25 -3.93
N GLN A 31 21.00 -5.90 -4.96
CA GLN A 31 20.89 -4.60 -5.62
C GLN A 31 19.59 -4.43 -6.38
N PHE A 32 19.12 -5.49 -7.04
CA PHE A 32 17.80 -5.53 -7.65
C PHE A 32 16.70 -5.24 -6.64
N ASP A 33 16.70 -5.92 -5.48
CA ASP A 33 15.68 -5.72 -4.46
C ASP A 33 15.73 -4.33 -3.82
N ASN A 34 16.94 -3.75 -3.65
CA ASN A 34 17.12 -2.36 -3.22
C ASN A 34 16.46 -1.37 -4.20
N ASP A 35 16.74 -1.51 -5.50
CA ASP A 35 16.17 -0.65 -6.54
C ASP A 35 14.65 -0.84 -6.62
N LEU A 36 14.17 -2.08 -6.49
CA LEU A 36 12.75 -2.42 -6.45
C LEU A 36 12.05 -1.73 -5.27
N ARG A 37 12.61 -1.81 -4.06
CA ARG A 37 12.06 -1.14 -2.86
C ARG A 37 12.02 0.37 -3.02
N SER A 38 13.06 0.97 -3.60
CA SER A 38 13.13 2.41 -3.87
C SER A 38 12.00 2.87 -4.79
N ILE A 39 11.70 2.08 -5.83
CA ILE A 39 10.58 2.37 -6.75
C ILE A 39 9.25 2.19 -6.00
N PHE A 40 9.01 1.04 -5.37
CA PHE A 40 7.72 0.77 -4.74
C PHE A 40 7.40 1.74 -3.60
N ILE A 41 8.37 2.10 -2.75
CA ILE A 41 8.11 3.05 -1.65
C ILE A 41 7.70 4.42 -2.18
N LYS A 42 8.36 4.92 -3.24
CA LYS A 42 8.03 6.20 -3.88
C LYS A 42 6.55 6.26 -4.27
N TYR A 43 6.06 5.26 -4.99
CA TYR A 43 4.69 5.25 -5.50
C TYR A 43 3.65 4.87 -4.44
N ILE A 44 4.01 4.05 -3.45
CA ILE A 44 3.16 3.83 -2.27
C ILE A 44 2.94 5.14 -1.51
N LEU A 45 3.98 5.96 -1.33
CA LEU A 45 3.86 7.26 -0.65
C LEU A 45 2.97 8.26 -1.42
N MET A 46 2.92 8.16 -2.76
CA MET A 46 2.00 8.95 -3.58
C MET A 46 0.54 8.53 -3.33
N VAL A 47 0.24 7.23 -3.36
CA VAL A 47 -1.08 6.71 -2.99
C VAL A 47 -1.46 7.10 -1.55
N GLU A 48 -0.54 6.95 -0.59
CA GLU A 48 -0.76 7.32 0.81
C GLU A 48 -1.19 8.78 0.94
N ARG A 49 -0.51 9.70 0.25
CA ARG A 49 -0.85 11.12 0.23
C ARG A 49 -2.25 11.36 -0.33
N ASN A 50 -2.59 10.74 -1.45
CA ASN A 50 -3.91 10.90 -2.09
C ASN A 50 -5.03 10.40 -1.16
N ILE A 51 -4.84 9.28 -0.48
CA ILE A 51 -5.82 8.74 0.47
C ILE A 51 -5.94 9.64 1.70
N LYS A 52 -4.83 10.19 2.22
CA LYS A 52 -4.87 11.17 3.32
C LYS A 52 -5.68 12.41 2.94
N SER A 53 -5.44 12.96 1.75
CA SER A 53 -6.18 14.11 1.24
C SER A 53 -7.67 13.81 1.09
N SER A 54 -8.03 12.71 0.42
CA SER A 54 -9.42 12.30 0.23
C SER A 54 -10.13 12.05 1.57
N LEU A 55 -9.51 11.29 2.47
CA LEU A 55 -10.12 10.96 3.77
C LEU A 55 -10.31 12.19 4.66
N SER A 56 -9.31 13.08 4.74
CA SER A 56 -9.44 14.31 5.54
C SER A 56 -10.49 15.24 4.96
N TYR A 57 -10.54 15.40 3.63
CA TYR A 57 -11.55 16.21 2.95
C TYR A 57 -12.98 15.71 3.24
N HIS A 58 -13.27 14.44 2.98
CA HIS A 58 -14.62 13.89 3.15
C HIS A 58 -15.03 13.78 4.62
N PHE A 59 -14.07 13.57 5.52
CA PHE A 59 -14.34 13.67 6.96
C PHE A 59 -14.79 15.08 7.31
N CYS A 60 -13.99 16.10 6.96
CA CYS A 60 -14.26 17.48 7.33
C CYS A 60 -15.53 18.02 6.68
N LEU A 61 -15.81 17.63 5.43
CA LEU A 61 -17.05 17.99 4.76
C LEU A 61 -18.29 17.39 5.45
N THR A 62 -18.15 16.23 6.11
CA THR A 62 -19.26 15.54 6.76
C THR A 62 -19.48 16.02 8.20
N TYR A 63 -18.42 16.29 8.95
CA TYR A 63 -18.48 16.52 10.39
C TYR A 63 -17.92 17.86 10.87
N GLY A 64 -17.23 18.61 10.03
CA GLY A 64 -16.51 19.84 10.40
C GLY A 64 -14.98 19.66 10.43
N ASP A 65 -14.27 20.79 10.38
CA ASP A 65 -12.82 20.86 10.33
C ASP A 65 -12.17 21.25 11.68
N MET A 66 -12.98 21.38 12.73
CA MET A 66 -12.47 21.70 14.07
C MET A 66 -11.78 20.49 14.68
N GLN A 67 -10.84 20.77 15.60
CA GLN A 67 -10.07 19.74 16.27
C GLN A 67 -10.95 18.78 17.08
N ASP A 68 -12.03 19.28 17.69
CA ASP A 68 -12.94 18.45 18.47
C ASP A 68 -13.78 17.52 17.57
N ASP A 69 -14.05 17.90 16.31
CA ASP A 69 -14.82 17.08 15.38
C ASP A 69 -14.12 15.77 15.06
N TYR A 70 -12.82 15.81 14.72
CA TYR A 70 -12.07 14.57 14.46
C TYR A 70 -11.60 13.85 15.72
N LEU A 71 -11.77 14.46 16.90
CA LEU A 71 -11.50 13.81 18.18
C LEU A 71 -12.76 13.24 18.84
N ASP A 72 -13.95 13.54 18.32
CA ASP A 72 -15.21 12.99 18.77
C ASP A 72 -15.40 11.57 18.23
N MET A 73 -15.48 10.63 19.17
CA MET A 73 -15.76 9.22 18.90
C MET A 73 -17.11 8.99 18.19
N ASN A 74 -18.08 9.89 18.34
CA ASN A 74 -19.41 9.76 17.73
C ASN A 74 -19.39 9.95 16.21
N HIS A 75 -18.33 10.56 15.65
CA HIS A 75 -18.14 10.71 14.20
C HIS A 75 -17.57 9.45 13.52
N TYR A 76 -17.26 8.41 14.30
CA TYR A 76 -16.73 7.14 13.82
C TYR A 76 -17.73 5.99 14.02
N ASP A 77 -17.48 4.86 13.35
CA ASP A 77 -18.17 3.60 13.58
C ASP A 77 -17.66 2.98 14.89
N TYR A 78 -18.49 3.10 15.93
CA TYR A 78 -18.20 2.66 17.28
C TYR A 78 -18.82 1.28 17.61
N SER A 79 -18.77 0.34 16.65
CA SER A 79 -19.33 -1.01 16.82
C SER A 79 -18.27 -2.10 17.02
N GLY A 80 -18.61 -3.13 17.80
CA GLY A 80 -17.82 -4.35 17.95
C GLY A 80 -16.32 -4.13 18.20
N LYS A 81 -15.47 -4.77 17.38
CA LYS A 81 -14.00 -4.65 17.47
C LYS A 81 -13.48 -3.25 17.10
N LYS A 82 -14.25 -2.46 16.33
CA LYS A 82 -13.82 -1.12 15.89
C LYS A 82 -13.75 -0.14 17.04
N LYS A 83 -14.58 -0.31 18.08
CA LYS A 83 -14.53 0.47 19.34
C LYS A 83 -13.12 0.61 19.90
N ILE A 84 -12.42 -0.52 20.10
CA ILE A 84 -11.07 -0.54 20.67
C ILE A 84 -10.07 0.09 19.67
N VAL A 85 -10.25 -0.19 18.37
CA VAL A 85 -9.36 0.35 17.32
C VAL A 85 -9.45 1.87 17.30
N ILE A 86 -10.65 2.45 17.23
CA ILE A 86 -10.80 3.90 17.16
C ILE A 86 -10.37 4.59 18.45
N GLN A 87 -10.66 4.02 19.63
CA GLN A 87 -10.15 4.56 20.90
C GLN A 87 -8.62 4.67 20.90
N ASN A 88 -7.93 3.64 20.43
CA ASN A 88 -6.48 3.66 20.30
C ASN A 88 -6.00 4.70 19.26
N MET A 89 -6.71 4.84 18.13
CA MET A 89 -6.34 5.83 17.11
C MET A 89 -6.54 7.26 17.62
N LEU A 90 -7.64 7.55 18.32
CA LEU A 90 -7.90 8.85 18.94
C LEU A 90 -6.84 9.17 20.01
N LYS A 91 -6.40 8.19 20.81
CA LYS A 91 -5.28 8.38 21.74
C LYS A 91 -3.98 8.76 21.03
N ILE A 92 -3.67 8.09 19.92
CA ILE A 92 -2.49 8.41 19.09
C ILE A 92 -2.62 9.82 18.51
N MET A 93 -3.77 10.17 17.94
CA MET A 93 -4.05 11.48 17.35
C MET A 93 -3.88 12.59 18.39
N ARG A 94 -4.49 12.47 19.57
CA ARG A 94 -4.30 13.41 20.69
C ARG A 94 -2.85 13.55 21.09
N GLY A 95 -2.10 12.44 21.13
CA GLY A 95 -0.68 12.45 21.44
C GLY A 95 0.20 13.22 20.44
N GLN A 96 -0.27 13.45 19.21
CA GLN A 96 0.45 14.27 18.23
C GLN A 96 0.19 15.77 18.42
N LEU A 97 -0.91 16.17 19.08
CA LEU A 97 -1.36 17.56 19.21
C LEU A 97 -0.63 18.28 20.35
N ARG A 98 0.66 18.54 20.13
CA ARG A 98 1.58 19.03 21.15
C ARG A 98 2.32 20.31 20.72
N ASN A 99 2.49 21.24 21.67
CA ASN A 99 3.26 22.49 21.46
C ASN A 99 4.77 22.26 21.25
N ASP A 100 5.27 21.13 21.72
CA ASP A 100 6.67 20.68 21.67
C ASP A 100 6.88 19.52 20.69
N SER A 101 5.94 19.30 19.76
CA SER A 101 6.04 18.26 18.72
C SER A 101 7.35 18.34 17.93
N ASP A 102 7.93 17.21 17.52
CA ASP A 102 9.10 17.20 16.62
C ASP A 102 8.77 17.77 15.24
N TYR A 103 7.49 17.73 14.85
CA TYR A 103 7.01 18.23 13.56
C TYR A 103 6.80 19.75 13.61
N VAL A 104 7.60 20.49 12.85
CA VAL A 104 7.58 21.97 12.80
C VAL A 104 6.18 22.50 12.49
N TYR A 105 5.47 21.90 11.53
CA TYR A 105 4.13 22.32 11.14
C TYR A 105 3.11 22.09 12.26
N ILE A 106 3.17 20.98 13.00
CA ILE A 106 2.31 20.75 14.17
C ILE A 106 2.55 21.82 15.23
N ARG A 107 3.83 22.08 15.57
CA ARG A 107 4.17 23.14 16.53
C ARG A 107 3.67 24.50 16.08
N HIS A 108 3.80 24.82 14.78
CA HIS A 108 3.31 26.09 14.23
C HIS A 108 1.80 26.24 14.47
N TYR A 109 1.02 25.22 14.09
CA TYR A 109 -0.43 25.25 14.25
C TYR A 109 -0.87 25.33 15.72
N MET A 110 -0.28 24.49 16.57
CA MET A 110 -0.57 24.48 18.01
C MET A 110 -0.20 25.81 18.69
N LYS A 111 0.96 26.40 18.38
CA LYS A 111 1.38 27.67 19.01
C LYS A 111 0.56 28.86 18.54
N LYS A 112 0.33 28.98 17.22
CA LYS A 112 -0.30 30.14 16.57
C LYS A 112 -1.82 30.10 16.61
N TYR A 113 -2.41 28.95 16.26
CA TYR A 113 -3.87 28.83 16.08
C TYR A 113 -4.56 28.06 17.23
N LYS A 114 -3.80 27.41 18.12
CA LYS A 114 -4.31 26.59 19.24
C LYS A 114 -5.09 25.33 18.83
N TYR A 115 -5.11 25.01 17.53
CA TYR A 115 -5.66 23.77 16.98
C TYR A 115 -4.84 23.33 15.77
N VAL A 116 -4.94 22.05 15.41
CA VAL A 116 -4.34 21.48 14.20
C VAL A 116 -5.45 20.95 13.28
N PRO A 117 -5.54 21.39 12.02
CA PRO A 117 -6.49 20.82 11.07
C PRO A 117 -6.21 19.33 10.76
N LEU A 118 -7.24 18.57 10.42
CA LEU A 118 -7.13 17.12 10.21
C LEU A 118 -6.13 16.74 9.11
N TRP A 119 -6.12 17.47 7.98
CA TRP A 119 -5.19 17.23 6.88
C TRP A 119 -3.72 17.46 7.27
N VAL A 120 -3.47 18.36 8.23
CA VAL A 120 -2.13 18.59 8.79
C VAL A 120 -1.74 17.45 9.71
N LEU A 121 -2.65 17.01 10.59
CA LEU A 121 -2.44 15.89 11.50
C LEU A 121 -2.14 14.59 10.73
N PHE A 122 -2.86 14.32 9.65
CA PHE A 122 -2.67 13.11 8.83
C PHE A 122 -1.26 13.00 8.23
N ASN A 123 -0.52 14.09 8.05
CA ASN A 123 0.87 14.02 7.59
C ASN A 123 1.80 13.31 8.58
N VAL A 124 1.44 13.30 9.86
CA VAL A 124 2.21 12.65 10.92
C VAL A 124 1.89 11.16 11.04
N LEU A 125 0.69 10.77 10.62
CA LEU A 125 0.22 9.39 10.77
C LEU A 125 0.79 8.49 9.69
N THR A 126 1.10 7.25 10.08
CA THR A 126 1.49 6.19 9.15
C THR A 126 0.30 5.69 8.34
N ILE A 127 0.54 5.10 7.16
CA ILE A 127 -0.51 4.44 6.39
C ILE A 127 -1.24 3.33 7.16
N GLY A 128 -0.55 2.64 8.08
CA GLY A 128 -1.18 1.61 8.92
C GLY A 128 -2.16 2.19 9.95
N GLN A 129 -1.87 3.37 10.50
CA GLN A 129 -2.82 4.11 11.33
C GLN A 129 -3.98 4.64 10.48
N LEU A 130 -3.69 5.18 9.29
CA LEU A 130 -4.70 5.65 8.35
C LEU A 130 -5.66 4.55 7.92
N SER A 131 -5.14 3.34 7.62
CA SER A 131 -5.94 2.16 7.28
C SER A 131 -6.94 1.80 8.39
N LYS A 132 -6.49 1.86 9.65
CA LYS A 132 -7.35 1.66 10.82
C LYS A 132 -8.40 2.75 10.96
N ILE A 133 -8.01 4.02 10.86
CA ILE A 133 -8.92 5.18 10.91
C ILE A 133 -9.97 5.08 9.81
N TYR A 134 -9.56 4.77 8.58
CA TYR A 134 -10.45 4.55 7.44
C TYR A 134 -11.47 3.44 7.71
N SER A 135 -11.02 2.28 8.21
CA SER A 135 -11.92 1.16 8.53
C SER A 135 -12.95 1.49 9.63
N CYS A 136 -12.64 2.46 10.49
CA CYS A 136 -13.49 2.95 11.56
C CYS A 136 -14.35 4.16 11.14
N GLN A 137 -14.25 4.64 9.91
CA GLN A 137 -15.18 5.65 9.42
C GLN A 137 -16.59 5.08 9.29
N LYS A 138 -17.60 5.95 9.41
CA LYS A 138 -18.97 5.60 9.02
C LYS A 138 -19.05 5.42 7.50
N GLY A 139 -20.03 4.61 7.06
CA GLY A 139 -20.17 4.21 5.66
C GLY A 139 -20.19 5.39 4.67
N ARG A 140 -20.81 6.52 5.03
CA ARG A 140 -20.85 7.72 4.18
C ARG A 140 -19.46 8.20 3.76
N VAL A 141 -18.57 8.42 4.73
CA VAL A 141 -17.19 8.88 4.46
C VAL A 141 -16.40 7.81 3.69
N GLN A 142 -16.59 6.53 4.03
CA GLN A 142 -15.91 5.44 3.31
C GLN A 142 -16.29 5.39 1.83
N ILE A 143 -17.58 5.53 1.52
CA ILE A 143 -18.10 5.52 0.15
C ILE A 143 -17.52 6.69 -0.64
N GLN A 144 -17.53 7.89 -0.07
CA GLN A 144 -17.01 9.08 -0.75
C GLN A 144 -15.52 8.96 -1.04
N VAL A 145 -14.72 8.48 -0.08
CA VAL A 145 -13.29 8.19 -0.30
C VAL A 145 -13.11 7.17 -1.41
N CYS A 146 -13.87 6.07 -1.41
CA CYS A 146 -13.81 5.07 -2.47
C CYS A 146 -14.07 5.68 -3.87
N GLN A 147 -15.07 6.55 -3.98
CA GLN A 147 -15.48 7.18 -5.24
C GLN A 147 -14.38 8.04 -5.87
N ASP A 148 -13.52 8.68 -5.09
CA ASP A 148 -12.39 9.45 -5.60
C ASP A 148 -11.37 8.58 -6.37
N PHE A 149 -11.33 7.27 -6.09
CA PHE A 149 -10.46 6.30 -6.75
C PHE A 149 -11.19 5.43 -7.78
N GLY A 150 -12.47 5.73 -8.07
CA GLY A 150 -13.32 4.99 -9.00
C GLY A 150 -14.32 4.05 -8.30
N PRO A 151 -14.87 3.05 -9.02
CA PRO A 151 -15.90 2.16 -8.51
C PRO A 151 -15.33 1.06 -7.61
N ILE A 152 -14.57 1.46 -6.59
CA ILE A 152 -13.96 0.58 -5.59
C ILE A 152 -14.94 0.39 -4.44
N LYS A 153 -15.14 -0.85 -4.01
CA LYS A 153 -16.00 -1.14 -2.84
C LYS A 153 -15.24 -0.88 -1.54
N ILE A 154 -15.97 -0.55 -0.47
CA ILE A 154 -15.39 -0.31 0.87
C ILE A 154 -14.49 -1.47 1.30
N ASN A 155 -14.96 -2.71 1.18
CA ASN A 155 -14.16 -3.89 1.56
C ASN A 155 -12.90 -4.06 0.71
N GLU A 156 -12.96 -3.74 -0.59
CA GLU A 156 -11.80 -3.78 -1.47
C GLU A 156 -10.77 -2.74 -1.03
N MET A 157 -11.19 -1.50 -0.76
CA MET A 157 -10.31 -0.44 -0.25
C MET A 157 -9.68 -0.83 1.10
N ILE A 158 -10.44 -1.41 2.02
CA ILE A 158 -9.90 -1.90 3.31
C ILE A 158 -8.80 -2.94 3.08
N LYS A 159 -9.03 -3.92 2.19
CA LYS A 159 -8.04 -4.96 1.88
C LYS A 159 -6.82 -4.40 1.16
N MET A 160 -6.99 -3.48 0.21
CA MET A 160 -5.89 -2.81 -0.47
C MET A 160 -5.01 -2.01 0.51
N LEU A 161 -5.62 -1.24 1.42
CA LEU A 161 -4.89 -0.50 2.45
C LEU A 161 -4.13 -1.44 3.41
N ALA A 162 -4.71 -2.57 3.78
CA ALA A 162 -4.07 -3.56 4.65
C ALA A 162 -2.84 -4.19 3.97
N VAL A 163 -2.99 -4.66 2.72
CA VAL A 163 -1.89 -5.22 1.93
C VAL A 163 -0.79 -4.17 1.71
N MET A 164 -1.17 -2.97 1.28
CA MET A 164 -0.23 -1.88 1.00
C MET A 164 0.55 -1.45 2.24
N THR A 165 -0.06 -1.47 3.43
CA THR A 165 0.65 -1.20 4.70
C THR A 165 1.82 -2.17 4.91
N LYS A 166 1.65 -3.46 4.56
CA LYS A 166 2.70 -4.47 4.73
C LYS A 166 3.85 -4.26 3.75
N PHE A 167 3.53 -4.05 2.47
CA PHE A 167 4.55 -3.76 1.45
C PHE A 167 5.30 -2.45 1.73
N ARG A 168 4.59 -1.40 2.18
CA ARG A 168 5.20 -0.15 2.65
C ARG A 168 6.23 -0.40 3.74
N ASN A 169 5.86 -1.20 4.74
CA ASN A 169 6.74 -1.51 5.87
C ASN A 169 7.97 -2.30 5.43
N VAL A 170 7.82 -3.32 4.58
CA VAL A 170 8.95 -4.08 4.01
C VAL A 170 9.93 -3.15 3.31
N CYS A 171 9.42 -2.25 2.46
CA CYS A 171 10.27 -1.28 1.78
C CYS A 171 11.00 -0.34 2.75
N ALA A 172 10.29 0.19 3.75
CA ALA A 172 10.84 1.14 4.71
C ALA A 172 11.81 0.52 5.73
N HIS A 173 11.66 -0.77 6.06
CA HIS A 173 12.52 -1.49 7.00
C HIS A 173 13.70 -2.20 6.33
N ASN A 174 13.91 -1.95 5.02
CA ASN A 174 15.02 -2.54 4.25
C ASN A 174 14.98 -4.09 4.27
N ASP A 175 13.79 -4.67 4.34
CA ASP A 175 13.54 -6.12 4.33
C ASP A 175 13.39 -6.62 2.89
N ARG A 176 13.45 -7.93 2.66
CA ARG A 176 13.44 -8.54 1.32
C ARG A 176 12.05 -8.40 0.68
N LEU A 177 11.95 -7.70 -0.45
CA LEU A 177 10.67 -7.39 -1.11
C LEU A 177 10.25 -8.44 -2.14
N PHE A 178 11.19 -8.93 -2.95
CA PHE A 178 10.87 -9.69 -4.17
C PHE A 178 10.11 -11.01 -3.91
N ASP A 179 10.22 -11.63 -2.73
CA ASP A 179 9.47 -12.84 -2.39
C ASP A 179 8.55 -12.65 -1.18
N PHE A 180 8.36 -11.40 -0.76
CA PHE A 180 7.49 -11.09 0.37
C PHE A 180 6.04 -11.45 0.05
N ARG A 181 5.41 -12.16 0.99
CA ARG A 181 3.98 -12.45 0.99
C ARG A 181 3.35 -12.03 2.30
N THR A 182 2.26 -11.29 2.21
CA THR A 182 1.48 -10.89 3.39
C THR A 182 0.43 -11.95 3.75
N LYS A 183 0.01 -11.96 5.02
CA LYS A 183 -1.16 -12.73 5.49
C LYS A 183 -2.48 -12.12 5.03
N ASP A 184 -2.48 -10.82 4.74
CA ASP A 184 -3.62 -10.13 4.13
C ASP A 184 -3.68 -10.46 2.63
N ALA A 185 -4.88 -10.46 2.05
CA ALA A 185 -5.06 -10.71 0.63
C ALA A 185 -6.12 -9.78 0.05
N LEU A 186 -5.94 -9.38 -1.21
CA LEU A 186 -6.96 -8.67 -1.98
C LEU A 186 -8.23 -9.52 -2.12
N CYS A 187 -9.37 -8.86 -2.34
CA CYS A 187 -10.58 -9.54 -2.81
C CYS A 187 -10.42 -9.98 -4.27
N ASP A 188 -11.22 -10.94 -4.71
CA ASP A 188 -11.32 -11.26 -6.14
C ASP A 188 -12.00 -10.07 -6.82
N MET A 189 -11.25 -9.39 -7.68
CA MET A 189 -11.69 -8.18 -8.38
C MET A 189 -11.62 -8.39 -9.89
N LYS A 190 -12.47 -7.70 -10.65
CA LYS A 190 -12.54 -7.78 -12.12
C LYS A 190 -11.19 -7.56 -12.82
N ILE A 191 -10.27 -6.80 -12.21
CA ILE A 191 -8.92 -6.62 -12.76
C ILE A 191 -8.13 -7.93 -12.87
N HIS A 192 -8.30 -8.88 -11.94
CA HIS A 192 -7.63 -10.18 -12.00
C HIS A 192 -8.10 -10.99 -13.21
N GLU A 193 -9.40 -10.93 -13.53
CA GLU A 193 -10.00 -11.58 -14.71
C GLU A 193 -9.50 -10.94 -16.01
N ARG A 194 -9.49 -9.61 -16.09
CA ARG A 194 -8.98 -8.89 -17.27
C ARG A 194 -7.49 -9.09 -17.51
N LEU A 195 -6.71 -9.32 -16.45
CA LEU A 195 -5.29 -9.70 -16.55
C LEU A 195 -5.11 -11.18 -16.94
N SER A 196 -6.19 -11.96 -16.94
CA SER A 196 -6.17 -13.40 -17.19
C SER A 196 -5.21 -14.13 -16.25
N LEU A 197 -5.23 -13.78 -14.96
CA LEU A 197 -4.35 -14.40 -13.97
C LEU A 197 -4.72 -15.88 -13.79
N PRO A 198 -3.72 -16.77 -13.67
CA PRO A 198 -3.97 -18.20 -13.52
C PRO A 198 -4.72 -18.49 -12.23
N ARG A 199 -5.59 -19.51 -12.28
CA ARG A 199 -6.30 -20.04 -11.12
C ARG A 199 -5.96 -21.50 -10.91
N GLU A 200 -5.78 -21.88 -9.65
CA GLU A 200 -5.68 -23.27 -9.20
C GLU A 200 -6.76 -23.51 -8.14
N TYR A 201 -7.51 -24.61 -8.28
CA TYR A 201 -8.62 -24.94 -7.38
C TYR A 201 -9.61 -23.78 -7.16
N GLY A 202 -9.88 -23.03 -8.23
CA GLY A 202 -10.79 -21.87 -8.22
C GLY A 202 -10.23 -20.58 -7.60
N ARG A 203 -8.97 -20.57 -7.14
CA ARG A 203 -8.33 -19.40 -6.53
C ARG A 203 -7.20 -18.88 -7.41
N TYR A 204 -7.01 -17.55 -7.43
CA TYR A 204 -5.87 -16.97 -8.11
C TYR A 204 -4.55 -17.36 -7.45
N VAL A 205 -3.61 -17.82 -8.27
CA VAL A 205 -2.25 -18.19 -7.83
C VAL A 205 -1.45 -16.94 -7.45
N TYR A 206 -1.70 -15.84 -8.17
CA TYR A 206 -0.93 -14.59 -8.07
C TYR A 206 -1.82 -13.35 -7.96
N GLY A 207 -1.23 -12.23 -7.53
CA GLY A 207 -1.89 -10.93 -7.49
C GLY A 207 -2.80 -10.74 -6.28
N LYS A 208 -2.66 -11.59 -5.26
CA LYS A 208 -3.52 -11.59 -4.06
C LYS A 208 -2.83 -11.03 -2.83
N ASN A 209 -1.65 -11.56 -2.51
CA ASN A 209 -0.89 -11.25 -1.30
C ASN A 209 0.63 -11.12 -1.56
N ASP A 210 1.01 -11.07 -2.82
CA ASP A 210 2.38 -11.00 -3.34
C ASP A 210 2.69 -9.60 -3.90
N LEU A 211 3.92 -9.40 -4.38
CA LEU A 211 4.34 -8.10 -4.91
C LEU A 211 3.49 -7.66 -6.10
N PHE A 212 3.02 -8.59 -6.92
CA PHE A 212 2.11 -8.27 -8.02
C PHE A 212 0.74 -7.77 -7.52
N ALA A 213 0.27 -8.19 -6.34
CA ALA A 213 -0.89 -7.59 -5.69
C ALA A 213 -0.65 -6.09 -5.41
N GLN A 214 0.57 -5.71 -5.01
CA GLN A 214 0.92 -4.29 -4.83
C GLN A 214 0.93 -3.53 -6.16
N VAL A 215 1.37 -4.14 -7.26
CA VAL A 215 1.26 -3.54 -8.62
C VAL A 215 -0.20 -3.29 -8.98
N ILE A 216 -1.11 -4.25 -8.68
CA ILE A 216 -2.55 -4.09 -8.90
C ILE A 216 -3.10 -2.93 -8.06
N ILE A 217 -2.72 -2.82 -6.79
CA ILE A 217 -3.12 -1.70 -5.92
C ILE A 217 -2.68 -0.36 -6.54
N LEU A 218 -1.42 -0.25 -6.96
CA LEU A 218 -0.92 0.96 -7.61
C LEU A 218 -1.67 1.28 -8.91
N LYS A 219 -2.01 0.26 -9.72
CA LYS A 219 -2.83 0.46 -10.94
C LYS A 219 -4.21 1.02 -10.60
N LEU A 220 -4.83 0.57 -9.52
CA LEU A 220 -6.17 1.00 -9.15
C LEU A 220 -6.17 2.39 -8.48
N LEU A 221 -5.17 2.70 -7.65
CA LEU A 221 -5.21 3.87 -6.77
C LEU A 221 -4.36 5.07 -7.23
N LEU A 222 -3.36 4.88 -8.09
CA LEU A 222 -2.64 6.02 -8.67
C LEU A 222 -3.44 6.65 -9.81
N PRO A 223 -3.28 7.95 -10.09
CA PRO A 223 -3.59 8.55 -11.39
C PRO A 223 -2.91 7.81 -12.56
N GLU A 224 -3.50 7.88 -13.76
CA GLU A 224 -3.01 7.09 -14.90
C GLU A 224 -1.57 7.45 -15.30
N ASP A 225 -1.21 8.73 -15.26
CA ASP A 225 0.13 9.17 -15.66
C ASP A 225 1.19 8.79 -14.61
N GLU A 226 0.86 8.87 -13.32
CA GLU A 226 1.74 8.39 -12.24
C GLU A 226 1.95 6.86 -12.33
N PHE A 227 0.91 6.11 -12.67
CA PHE A 227 1.06 4.67 -12.89
C PHE A 227 1.94 4.36 -14.12
N LYS A 228 1.82 5.13 -15.22
CA LYS A 228 2.71 4.96 -16.38
C LYS A 228 4.16 5.22 -16.01
N MET A 229 4.44 6.22 -15.17
CA MET A 229 5.79 6.49 -14.66
C MET A 229 6.31 5.34 -13.80
N PHE A 230 5.50 4.82 -12.87
CA PHE A 230 5.83 3.63 -12.09
C PHE A 230 6.16 2.43 -12.97
N PHE A 231 5.29 2.16 -13.95
CA PHE A 231 5.44 1.04 -14.86
C PHE A 231 6.70 1.18 -15.74
N HIS A 232 7.04 2.40 -16.14
CA HIS A 232 8.29 2.69 -16.84
C HIS A 232 9.52 2.42 -15.97
N GLU A 233 9.56 2.97 -14.74
CA GLU A 233 10.67 2.76 -13.80
C GLU A 233 10.84 1.27 -13.45
N LEU A 234 9.75 0.54 -13.27
CA LEU A 234 9.78 -0.90 -13.02
C LEU A 234 10.43 -1.67 -14.18
N LYS A 235 10.05 -1.35 -15.43
CA LYS A 235 10.68 -1.97 -16.62
C LYS A 235 12.15 -1.60 -16.77
N VAL A 236 12.53 -0.36 -16.45
CA VAL A 236 13.94 0.06 -16.45
C VAL A 236 14.72 -0.73 -15.40
N CYS A 237 14.19 -0.91 -14.20
CA CYS A 237 14.79 -1.74 -13.16
C CYS A 237 14.98 -3.20 -13.62
N PHE A 238 13.96 -3.80 -14.25
CA PHE A 238 14.05 -5.17 -14.77
C PHE A 238 15.07 -5.31 -15.90
N ARG A 239 15.23 -4.28 -16.75
CA ARG A 239 16.27 -4.27 -17.78
C ARG A 239 17.67 -4.11 -17.20
N LYS A 240 17.82 -3.31 -16.14
CA LYS A 240 19.08 -3.10 -15.42
C LYS A 240 19.55 -4.36 -14.70
N HIS A 241 18.62 -5.17 -14.19
CA HIS A 241 18.90 -6.36 -13.40
C HIS A 241 18.26 -7.61 -14.04
N PRO A 242 18.96 -8.30 -14.95
CA PRO A 242 18.47 -9.51 -15.60
C PRO A 242 18.06 -10.63 -14.63
N VAL A 243 18.64 -10.67 -13.43
CA VAL A 243 18.30 -11.61 -12.33
C VAL A 243 16.81 -11.63 -11.99
N HIS A 244 16.06 -10.57 -12.30
CA HIS A 244 14.60 -10.53 -12.09
C HIS A 244 13.87 -11.71 -12.76
N LYS A 245 14.39 -12.25 -13.87
CA LYS A 245 13.77 -13.36 -14.61
C LYS A 245 13.69 -14.64 -13.77
N GLU A 246 14.68 -14.87 -12.92
CA GLU A 246 14.76 -16.05 -12.04
C GLU A 246 13.79 -15.95 -10.86
N VAL A 247 13.49 -14.71 -10.42
CA VAL A 247 12.64 -14.44 -9.26
C VAL A 247 11.25 -13.93 -9.61
N LEU A 248 10.91 -13.81 -10.90
CA LEU A 248 9.64 -13.29 -11.40
C LEU A 248 8.42 -14.06 -10.83
N GLY A 249 8.51 -15.39 -10.81
CA GLY A 249 7.48 -16.24 -10.22
C GLY A 249 7.38 -16.10 -8.69
N LYS A 250 8.51 -15.87 -8.01
CA LYS A 250 8.54 -15.62 -6.55
C LYS A 250 7.86 -14.29 -6.20
N MET A 251 8.05 -13.25 -7.05
CA MET A 251 7.36 -11.95 -6.96
C MET A 251 5.86 -12.03 -7.23
N GLY A 252 5.37 -13.17 -7.75
CA GLY A 252 3.98 -13.35 -8.13
C GLY A 252 3.63 -12.68 -9.46
N PHE A 253 4.61 -12.38 -10.30
CA PHE A 253 4.34 -11.79 -11.61
C PHE A 253 3.96 -12.90 -12.60
N PRO A 254 2.80 -12.80 -13.28
CA PRO A 254 2.44 -13.75 -14.34
C PRO A 254 3.35 -13.58 -15.57
N THR A 255 3.41 -14.59 -16.45
CA THR A 255 4.22 -14.53 -17.68
C THR A 255 3.92 -13.31 -18.56
N LYS A 256 2.65 -12.88 -18.61
CA LYS A 256 2.19 -11.69 -19.37
C LYS A 256 1.89 -10.50 -18.45
N TRP A 257 2.67 -10.29 -17.40
CA TRP A 257 2.45 -9.22 -16.41
C TRP A 257 2.40 -7.82 -17.03
N GLU A 258 3.16 -7.57 -18.10
CA GLU A 258 3.22 -6.27 -18.78
C GLU A 258 1.87 -5.79 -19.31
N LYS A 259 0.90 -6.70 -19.50
CA LYS A 259 -0.49 -6.37 -19.83
C LYS A 259 -1.08 -5.34 -18.87
N ILE A 260 -0.65 -5.30 -17.61
CA ILE A 260 -1.15 -4.34 -16.62
C ILE A 260 -0.92 -2.88 -17.04
N GLY A 261 0.12 -2.61 -17.84
CA GLY A 261 0.42 -1.30 -18.40
C GLY A 261 -0.58 -0.82 -19.44
N MET A 262 -1.32 -1.73 -20.09
CA MET A 262 -2.22 -1.42 -21.21
C MET A 262 -3.70 -1.50 -20.84
N ILE A 263 -4.06 -2.31 -19.83
CA ILE A 263 -5.46 -2.46 -19.45
C ILE A 263 -6.01 -1.21 -18.76
N LYS A 264 -7.29 -0.93 -18.99
CA LYS A 264 -8.01 0.11 -18.25
C LYS A 264 -8.22 -0.31 -16.80
N LYS A 265 -8.13 0.65 -15.87
CA LYS A 265 -8.43 0.45 -14.44
C LYS A 265 -9.86 -0.04 -14.23
N PHE A 266 -10.82 0.57 -14.94
CA PHE A 266 -12.24 0.28 -14.86
C PHE A 266 -12.86 0.24 -16.27
N THR A 267 -13.90 -0.56 -16.45
CA THR A 267 -14.67 -0.64 -17.69
C THR A 267 -15.83 0.35 -17.67
N LYS A 268 -16.43 0.65 -18.84
CA LYS A 268 -17.63 1.51 -18.91
C LYS A 268 -18.79 0.97 -18.06
N THR A 269 -18.88 -0.35 -17.91
CA THR A 269 -19.89 -1.01 -17.08
C THR A 269 -19.60 -0.87 -15.58
N ASP A 270 -18.34 -0.66 -15.19
CA ASP A 270 -17.99 -0.42 -13.79
C ASP A 270 -18.30 1.02 -13.35
N LEU A 271 -18.39 1.95 -14.30
CA LEU A 271 -18.61 3.38 -14.05
C LEU A 271 -20.09 3.78 -14.09
N LYS A 272 -20.99 2.85 -14.42
CA LYS A 272 -22.44 3.02 -14.37
C LYS A 272 -22.97 2.57 -13.02
#